data_AF-A0A7X6WS28-F1
#
_entry.id   AF-A0A7X6WS28-F1
#
_cell.length_a   1.000
_cell.length_b   1.000
_cell.length_c   1.000
_cell.angle_alpha   90.00
_cell.angle_beta   90.00
_cell.angle_gamma   90.00
#
_symmetry.space_group_name_H-M   'P 1'
#
loop_
_entity.id
_entity.type
_entity.pdbx_description
1 polymer ?
#
loop_
_entity_poly.entity_id
_entity_poly.type
_entity_poly.pdbx_seq_one_letter_code
_entity_poly.pdbx_strand_id
1 'polypeptide(L)' 'MAIDQNKCIGCGKCVRVAPNNFEMNTETRKAQVKSTEIINQAEVTRAVEGCPVSAISQ' A
#
# COMPACT_ATOMS: atom_id res chain seq x y z
N MET A 1 -9.87 -2.71 -2.00
CA MET A 1 -8.54 -2.22 -1.55
C MET A 1 -8.46 -0.72 -1.74
N ALA A 2 -8.08 0.01 -0.70
CA ALA A 2 -7.95 1.46 -0.69
C ALA A 2 -6.83 1.92 0.26
N ILE A 3 -6.25 3.10 0.00
CA ILE A 3 -5.29 3.74 0.90
C ILE A 3 -5.85 5.08 1.36
N ASP A 4 -5.99 5.24 2.66
CA ASP A 4 -6.31 6.51 3.30
C ASP A 4 -5.10 7.46 3.19
N GLN A 5 -5.23 8.43 2.29
CA GLN A 5 -4.18 9.41 2.04
C GLN A 5 -3.95 10.35 3.23
N ASN A 6 -4.90 10.51 4.15
CA ASN A 6 -4.70 11.35 5.34
C ASN A 6 -3.84 10.65 6.38
N LYS A 7 -3.97 9.33 6.50
CA LYS A 7 -3.14 8.52 7.40
C LYS A 7 -1.80 8.15 6.80
N CYS A 8 -1.70 8.01 5.48
CA CYS A 8 -0.48 7.57 4.82
C CYS A 8 0.69 8.54 5.06
N ILE A 9 1.73 8.04 5.74
CA ILE A 9 2.98 8.77 6.03
C ILE A 9 4.10 8.52 5.01
N GLY A 10 3.81 7.79 3.92
CA GLY A 10 4.81 7.57 2.85
C GLY A 10 5.97 6.64 3.20
N CYS A 11 5.82 5.71 4.15
CA CYS A 11 6.92 4.84 4.59
C CYS A 11 7.44 3.82 3.55
N GLY A 12 6.70 3.58 2.47
CA GLY A 12 7.11 2.70 1.35
C GLY A 12 7.11 1.20 1.64
N LYS A 13 6.69 0.75 2.83
CA LYS A 13 6.68 -0.69 3.17
C LYS A 13 5.72 -1.51 2.29
N CYS A 14 4.54 -1.00 2.00
CA CYS A 14 3.57 -1.67 1.14
C CYS A 14 4.09 -1.92 -0.27
N VAL A 15 4.80 -0.94 -0.85
CA VAL A 15 5.43 -1.05 -2.18
C VAL A 15 6.54 -2.10 -2.18
N ARG A 16 7.32 -2.21 -1.09
CA ARG A 16 8.35 -3.24 -0.96
C ARG A 16 7.76 -4.65 -0.81
N VAL A 17 6.62 -4.79 -0.13
CA VAL A 17 6.01 -6.09 0.17
C VAL A 17 5.14 -6.59 -0.98
N ALA A 18 4.36 -5.71 -1.61
CA ALA A 18 3.44 -6.02 -2.70
C ALA A 18 3.58 -4.98 -3.84
N PRO A 19 4.72 -4.98 -4.57
CA PRO A 19 5.03 -3.99 -5.62
C PRO A 19 4.10 -4.04 -6.84
N ASN A 20 3.37 -5.16 -7.00
CA ASN A 20 2.37 -5.30 -8.06
C ASN A 20 1.06 -4.57 -7.73
N ASN A 21 0.77 -4.35 -6.45
CA ASN A 21 -0.48 -3.75 -5.97
C ASN A 21 -0.32 -2.31 -5.47
N PHE A 22 0.87 -1.93 -5.02
CA PHE A 22 1.13 -0.60 -4.48
C PHE A 22 2.32 0.06 -5.17
N GLU A 23 2.23 1.37 -5.32
CA GLU A 23 3.33 2.21 -5.78
C GLU A 23 3.40 3.51 -4.99
N MET A 24 4.54 4.20 -5.06
CA MET A 24 4.70 5.51 -4.44
C MET A 24 4.34 6.59 -5.45
N ASN A 25 3.44 7.48 -5.07
CA ASN A 25 3.20 8.71 -5.80
C ASN A 25 4.33 9.70 -5.50
N THR A 26 5.02 10.16 -6.55
CA THR A 26 6.19 11.04 -6.44
C THR A 26 5.83 12.48 -6.06
N GLU A 27 4.62 12.93 -6.38
CA GLU A 27 4.13 14.28 -6.07
C GLU A 27 3.67 14.37 -4.62
N THR A 28 2.81 13.44 -4.18
CA THR A 28 2.25 13.46 -2.83
C THR A 28 3.16 12.80 -1.79
N ARG A 29 4.20 12.08 -2.25
CA ARG A 29 5.11 11.26 -1.43
C ARG A 29 4.37 10.18 -0.63
N LYS A 30 3.16 9.79 -1.05
CA LYS A 30 2.31 8.79 -0.40
C LYS A 30 2.16 7.55 -1.27
N ALA A 31 1.77 6.45 -0.66
CA ALA A 31 1.47 5.23 -1.40
C ALA A 31 0.10 5.32 -2.07
N GLN A 32 -0.03 4.75 -3.27
CA GLN A 32 -1.28 4.60 -4.01
C GLN A 32 -1.45 3.16 -4.51
N VAL A 33 -2.68 2.79 -4.85
CA VAL A 33 -2.99 1.48 -5.44
C VAL A 33 -2.59 1.51 -6.90
N LYS A 34 -1.68 0.60 -7.28
CA LYS A 34 -1.22 0.40 -8.65
C LYS A 34 -2.17 -0.51 -9.43
N SER A 35 -2.62 -1.59 -8.79
CA SER A 35 -3.54 -2.55 -9.39
C SER A 35 -4.46 -3.14 -8.31
N THR A 36 -5.74 -3.29 -8.67
CA THR A 36 -6.75 -3.98 -7.85
C THR A 36 -6.71 -5.49 -8.02
N GLU A 37 -5.98 -6.00 -9.02
CA GLU A 37 -5.81 -7.42 -9.24
C GLU A 37 -4.84 -8.00 -8.20
N ILE A 38 -5.33 -8.94 -7.40
CA ILE A 38 -4.53 -9.58 -6.35
C ILE A 38 -3.91 -10.86 -6.92
N ILE A 39 -2.67 -10.74 -7.40
CA ILE A 39 -1.89 -11.90 -7.87
C ILE A 39 -1.43 -12.76 -6.68
N ASN A 40 -1.05 -12.11 -5.58
CA ASN A 40 -0.62 -12.79 -4.36
C ASN A 40 -1.32 -12.20 -3.12
N GLN A 41 -2.33 -12.91 -2.64
CA GLN A 41 -3.10 -12.50 -1.47
C GLN A 41 -2.25 -12.38 -0.20
N ALA A 42 -1.24 -13.25 -0.02
CA ALA A 42 -0.38 -13.21 1.16
C ALA A 42 0.54 -11.98 1.18
N GLU A 43 0.94 -11.46 0.01
CA GLU A 43 1.68 -10.20 -0.08
C GLU A 43 0.80 -9.00 0.28
N VAL A 44 -0.41 -8.94 -0.26
CA VAL A 44 -1.36 -7.86 0.04
C VAL A 44 -1.70 -7.84 1.53
N THR A 45 -2.01 -8.99 2.12
CA THR A 45 -2.29 -9.09 3.57
C THR A 45 -1.09 -8.63 4.40
N ARG A 46 0.15 -9.08 4.08
CA ARG A 46 1.36 -8.61 4.78
C ARG A 46 1.61 -7.11 4.61
N ALA A 47 1.25 -6.53 3.47
CA ALA A 47 1.37 -5.10 3.24
C ALA A 47 0.36 -4.30 4.10
N VAL A 48 -0.88 -4.78 4.20
CA VAL A 48 -1.95 -4.21 5.02
C VAL A 48 -1.56 -4.25 6.50
N GLU A 49 -1.25 -5.44 7.04
CA GLU A 49 -0.83 -5.63 8.44
C GLU A 49 0.50 -4.92 8.75
N GLY A 50 1.35 -4.80 7.74
CA GLY A 50 2.64 -4.15 7.87
C GLY A 50 2.58 -2.63 7.96
N CYS A 51 1.44 -2.00 7.69
CA CYS A 51 1.30 -0.55 7.67
C CYS A 51 1.38 0.03 9.10
N PRO A 52 2.39 0.87 9.43
CA PRO A 52 2.57 1.36 10.80
C PRO A 52 1.46 2.29 11.30
N VAL A 53 0.67 2.82 10.38
CA VAL A 53 -0.42 3.79 10.61
C VAL A 53 -1.77 3.24 10.16
N SER A 54 -1.83 1.95 9.81
CA SER A 54 -3.05 1.26 9.35
C SER A 54 -3.81 2.05 8.29
N ALA A 55 -3.09 2.61 7.32
CA ALA A 55 -3.65 3.44 6.25
C ALA A 55 -4.22 2.63 5.07
N ILE A 56 -4.03 1.31 5.06
CA ILE A 56 -4.42 0.44 3.94
C ILE A 56 -5.60 -0.42 4.39
N SER A 57 -6.67 -0.41 3.60
CA SER A 57 -7.84 -1.26 3.79
C SER A 57 -7.97 -2.21 2.62
N GLN A 58 -8.28 -3.49 2.89
CA GLN A 58 -8.49 -4.50 1.86
C GLN A 58 -9.87 -4.37 1.22
#